data_AF-A0A2H0B8R7-F1
#
_entry.id   AF-A0A2H0B8R7-F1
#
_cell.length_a   1.000
_cell.length_b   1.000
_cell.length_c   1.000
_cell.angle_alpha   90.00
_cell.angle_beta   90.00
_cell.angle_gamma   90.00
#
_symmetry.space_group_name_H-M   'P 1'
#
loop_
_entity.id
_entity.type
_entity.pdbx_description
1 polymer ?
#
loop_
_entity_poly.entity_id
_entity_poly.type
_entity_poly.pdbx_seq_one_letter_code
_entity_poly.pdbx_strand_id
1 'polypeptide(L)'
;MKNLFLCVIVLLSNIITQAQTTQVEIMDLSVIPGIRADIQPDTTDLIILFKINNVNLGAKAYYYFGTVQDAGDVLSVTGNIIGQSGTYYLQVNGVQKEISGYTATAFIKLSNVQNAGFHYLTVFAEDNNGLITDKLYFHK
;
A
#
# COMPACT_ATOMS: atom_id res chain seq x y z
N MET A 1 -35.39 -27.99 52.85
CA MET A 1 -35.03 -26.82 52.00
C MET A 1 -34.36 -27.37 50.75
N LYS A 2 -35.00 -27.24 49.59
CA LYS A 2 -34.53 -27.79 48.31
C LYS A 2 -33.63 -26.73 47.64
N ASN A 3 -32.34 -26.99 47.55
CA ASN A 3 -31.41 -26.12 46.85
C ASN A 3 -31.58 -26.34 45.33
N LEU A 4 -32.21 -25.36 44.69
CA LEU A 4 -32.41 -25.30 43.25
C LEU A 4 -31.07 -24.88 42.61
N PHE A 5 -30.35 -25.84 42.03
CA PHE A 5 -29.13 -25.59 41.26
C PHE A 5 -29.52 -24.97 39.91
N LEU A 6 -29.32 -23.66 39.77
CA LEU A 6 -29.53 -22.93 38.52
C LEU A 6 -28.30 -23.14 37.62
N CYS A 7 -28.39 -24.05 36.65
CA CYS A 7 -27.39 -24.20 35.59
C CYS A 7 -27.47 -23.01 34.62
N VAL A 8 -26.54 -22.08 34.72
CA VAL A 8 -26.35 -21.02 33.72
C VAL A 8 -25.66 -21.65 32.51
N ILE A 9 -26.44 -21.96 31.47
CA ILE A 9 -25.93 -22.37 30.17
C ILE A 9 -25.39 -21.10 29.50
N VAL A 10 -24.08 -20.89 29.61
CA VAL A 10 -23.37 -19.85 28.82
C VAL A 10 -23.34 -20.34 27.38
N LEU A 11 -24.24 -19.81 26.55
CA LEU A 11 -24.19 -19.92 25.11
C LEU A 11 -22.92 -19.21 24.61
N LEU A 12 -21.84 -19.99 24.50
CA LEU A 12 -20.65 -19.61 23.74
C LEU A 12 -21.05 -19.54 22.26
N SER A 13 -21.61 -18.40 21.85
CA SER A 13 -21.72 -18.08 20.43
C SER A 13 -20.30 -17.96 19.89
N ASN A 14 -19.84 -19.01 19.22
CA ASN A 14 -18.66 -19.00 18.38
C ASN A 14 -18.84 -17.88 17.36
N ILE A 15 -18.29 -16.71 17.65
CA ILE A 15 -18.12 -15.66 16.66
C ILE A 15 -17.02 -16.20 15.74
N ILE A 16 -17.43 -16.92 14.71
CA ILE A 16 -16.57 -17.27 13.59
C ILE A 16 -16.29 -15.93 12.90
N THR A 17 -15.26 -15.22 13.35
CA THR A 17 -14.71 -14.07 12.63
C THR A 17 -14.13 -14.61 11.34
N GLN A 18 -14.92 -14.61 10.27
CA GLN A 18 -14.36 -14.83 8.93
C GLN A 18 -13.39 -13.68 8.66
N ALA A 19 -12.13 -14.01 8.38
CA ALA A 19 -11.15 -13.02 7.97
C ALA A 19 -11.70 -12.30 6.73
N GLN A 20 -11.95 -10.99 6.84
CA GLN A 20 -12.38 -10.21 5.69
C GLN A 20 -11.17 -10.03 4.78
N THR A 21 -11.25 -10.62 3.59
CA THR A 21 -10.25 -10.43 2.53
C THR A 21 -10.66 -9.23 1.69
N THR A 22 -9.69 -8.36 1.37
CA THR A 22 -9.94 -7.27 0.44
C THR A 22 -10.23 -7.82 -0.98
N GLN A 23 -11.03 -7.07 -1.74
CA GLN A 23 -11.24 -7.33 -3.18
C GLN A 23 -10.23 -6.58 -4.05
N VAL A 24 -9.43 -5.68 -3.46
CA VAL A 24 -8.34 -4.98 -4.16
C VAL A 24 -7.14 -5.91 -4.22
N GLU A 25 -6.42 -5.90 -5.35
CA GLU A 25 -5.22 -6.72 -5.53
C GLU A 25 -4.16 -5.91 -6.25
N ILE A 26 -2.91 -5.99 -5.78
CA ILE A 26 -1.76 -5.53 -6.55
C ILE A 26 -1.10 -6.73 -7.24
N MET A 27 -0.96 -6.65 -8.56
CA MET A 27 -0.64 -7.83 -9.39
C MET A 27 0.82 -7.84 -9.86
N ASP A 28 1.45 -6.67 -9.95
CA ASP A 28 2.75 -6.51 -10.58
C ASP A 28 3.43 -5.25 -10.02
N LEU A 29 4.75 -5.25 -9.95
CA LEU A 29 5.57 -4.16 -9.43
C LEU A 29 6.82 -3.98 -10.30
N SER A 30 7.04 -2.76 -10.75
CA SER A 30 8.24 -2.34 -11.46
C SER A 30 8.79 -1.05 -10.84
N VAL A 31 10.10 -1.01 -10.63
CA VAL A 31 10.80 0.15 -10.08
C VAL A 31 11.89 0.57 -11.06
N ILE A 32 11.83 1.82 -11.51
CA ILE A 32 12.73 2.36 -12.53
C ILE A 32 13.41 3.60 -11.95
N PRO A 33 14.74 3.72 -12.02
CA PRO A 33 15.43 4.97 -11.74
C PRO A 33 14.94 6.05 -12.71
N GLY A 34 14.36 7.13 -12.16
CA GLY A 34 13.97 8.30 -12.93
C GLY A 34 15.20 9.15 -13.23
N ILE A 35 15.54 9.32 -14.50
CA ILE A 35 16.53 10.31 -14.92
C ILE A 35 15.77 11.60 -15.20
N ARG A 36 15.85 12.60 -14.29
CA ARG A 36 15.47 13.98 -14.62
C ARG A 36 16.71 14.73 -15.09
N ALA A 37 16.56 15.50 -16.17
CA ALA A 37 17.62 16.33 -16.75
C ALA A 37 18.09 17.45 -15.80
N ASP A 38 17.32 17.73 -14.76
CA ASP A 38 17.64 18.71 -13.73
C ASP A 38 18.41 18.01 -12.61
N ILE A 39 19.73 17.92 -12.75
CA ILE A 39 20.62 17.33 -11.76
C ILE A 39 20.59 18.20 -10.50
N GLN A 40 19.65 17.93 -9.58
CA GLN A 40 19.89 18.23 -8.18
C GLN A 40 20.84 17.15 -7.65
N PRO A 41 22.07 17.50 -7.24
CA PRO A 41 23.13 16.55 -6.94
C PRO A 41 22.81 15.58 -5.78
N ASP A 42 21.77 15.88 -5.00
CA ASP A 42 21.54 15.23 -3.71
C ASP A 42 20.34 14.28 -3.69
N THR A 43 19.72 14.01 -4.84
CA THR A 43 18.48 13.23 -4.90
C THR A 43 18.42 12.23 -6.04
N THR A 44 17.78 11.09 -5.77
CA THR A 44 17.43 10.06 -6.75
C THR A 44 15.91 10.03 -6.91
N ASP A 45 15.42 10.21 -8.14
CA ASP A 45 14.01 9.98 -8.45
C ASP A 45 13.78 8.50 -8.76
N LEU A 46 12.73 7.92 -8.19
CA LEU A 46 12.24 6.59 -8.52
C LEU A 46 10.85 6.68 -9.11
N ILE A 47 10.66 5.98 -10.22
CA ILE A 47 9.35 5.75 -10.83
C ILE A 47 8.92 4.35 -10.41
N ILE A 48 7.87 4.29 -9.60
CA ILE A 48 7.31 3.03 -9.12
C ILE A 48 5.98 2.83 -9.84
N LEU A 49 5.90 1.73 -10.57
CA LEU A 49 4.70 1.31 -11.27
C LEU A 49 4.18 0.04 -10.61
N PHE A 50 2.90 0.00 -10.31
CA PHE A 50 2.26 -1.25 -9.92
C PHE A 50 0.91 -1.39 -10.63
N LYS A 51 0.52 -2.63 -10.87
CA LYS A 51 -0.81 -2.94 -11.41
C LYS A 51 -1.78 -3.19 -10.27
N ILE A 52 -2.97 -2.60 -10.34
CA ILE A 52 -4.02 -2.73 -9.33
C ILE A 52 -5.34 -3.13 -9.97
N ASN A 53 -5.97 -4.19 -9.43
CA ASN A 53 -7.32 -4.58 -9.80
C ASN A 53 -8.35 -3.94 -8.85
N ASN A 54 -9.61 -3.80 -9.33
CA ASN A 54 -10.72 -3.20 -8.57
C ASN A 54 -10.37 -1.84 -7.95
N VAL A 55 -9.69 -0.98 -8.73
CA VAL A 55 -9.22 0.35 -8.29
C VAL A 55 -10.34 1.23 -7.72
N ASN A 56 -11.58 1.02 -8.13
CA ASN A 56 -12.77 1.70 -7.60
C ASN A 56 -13.01 1.44 -6.11
N LEU A 57 -12.43 0.38 -5.55
CA LEU A 57 -12.50 0.03 -4.14
C LEU A 57 -11.23 0.46 -3.38
N GLY A 58 -10.18 0.89 -4.08
CA GLY A 58 -8.92 1.31 -3.49
C GLY A 58 -9.00 2.69 -2.85
N ALA A 59 -8.41 2.83 -1.66
CA ALA A 59 -8.32 4.08 -0.92
C ALA A 59 -6.89 4.64 -0.93
N LYS A 60 -5.88 3.80 -0.67
CA LYS A 60 -4.49 4.23 -0.54
C LYS A 60 -3.52 3.22 -1.14
N ALA A 61 -2.33 3.71 -1.48
CA ALA A 61 -1.16 2.90 -1.79
C ALA A 61 -0.01 3.29 -0.85
N TYR A 62 0.71 2.31 -0.34
CA TYR A 62 1.81 2.49 0.61
C TYR A 62 3.12 2.06 -0.02
N TYR A 63 4.18 2.82 0.29
CA TYR A 63 5.54 2.58 -0.19
C TYR A 63 6.48 2.66 1.00
N TYR A 64 6.95 1.51 1.47
CA TYR A 64 7.87 1.40 2.59
C TYR A 64 9.26 1.07 2.07
N PHE A 65 10.13 2.07 2.08
CA PHE A 65 11.55 1.91 1.85
C PHE A 65 12.21 1.54 3.17
N GLY A 66 12.88 0.39 3.20
CA GLY A 66 13.49 -0.10 4.42
C GLY A 66 14.80 -0.85 4.24
N THR A 67 15.48 -1.03 5.37
CA THR A 67 16.70 -1.86 5.46
C THR A 67 16.38 -3.35 5.43
N VAL A 68 15.15 -3.71 5.84
CA VAL A 68 14.54 -5.04 5.76
C VAL A 68 13.12 -4.93 5.19
N GLN A 69 12.53 -6.05 4.79
CA GLN A 69 11.13 -6.10 4.33
C GLN A 69 10.19 -5.50 5.38
N ASP A 70 9.20 -4.73 4.93
CA ASP A 70 8.09 -4.16 5.72
C ASP A 70 8.44 -3.09 6.77
N ALA A 71 9.72 -2.74 6.96
CA ALA A 71 10.13 -1.84 8.03
C ALA A 71 9.79 -0.36 7.77
N GLY A 72 9.85 0.10 6.52
CA GLY A 72 9.61 1.52 6.18
C GLY A 72 10.52 2.51 6.90
N ASP A 73 11.64 2.04 7.44
CA ASP A 73 12.55 2.72 8.37
C ASP A 73 13.46 3.75 7.67
N VAL A 74 13.60 3.67 6.35
CA VAL A 74 14.34 4.66 5.54
C VAL A 74 13.42 5.77 5.05
N LEU A 75 12.24 5.40 4.56
CA LEU A 75 11.18 6.32 4.16
C LEU A 75 9.85 5.55 4.07
N SER A 76 8.77 6.16 4.54
CA SER A 76 7.41 5.68 4.29
C SER A 76 6.61 6.76 3.57
N VAL A 77 6.00 6.39 2.44
CA VAL A 77 5.16 7.29 1.62
C VAL A 77 3.78 6.68 1.47
N THR A 78 2.76 7.53 1.54
CA THR A 78 1.37 7.15 1.27
C THR A 78 0.85 7.94 0.07
N GLY A 79 0.24 7.23 -0.87
CA GLY A 79 -0.52 7.79 -1.98
C GLY A 79 -2.02 7.61 -1.78
N ASN A 80 -2.80 8.60 -2.19
CA ASN A 80 -4.26 8.52 -2.19
C ASN A 80 -4.75 8.03 -3.56
N ILE A 81 -5.68 7.08 -3.56
CA ILE A 81 -6.42 6.66 -4.76
C ILE A 81 -7.72 7.47 -4.78
N ILE A 82 -7.92 8.26 -5.84
CA ILE A 82 -9.02 9.23 -5.91
C ILE A 82 -9.81 8.98 -7.20
N GLY A 83 -11.12 8.79 -7.07
CA GLY A 83 -12.05 8.77 -8.19
C GLY A 83 -12.58 10.17 -8.52
N GLN A 84 -12.48 10.59 -9.78
CA GLN A 84 -13.02 11.86 -10.28
C GLN A 84 -13.71 11.61 -11.62
N SER A 85 -15.02 11.84 -11.70
CA SER A 85 -15.81 11.70 -12.94
C SER A 85 -15.61 10.36 -13.66
N GLY A 86 -15.52 9.26 -12.91
CA GLY A 86 -15.34 7.90 -13.44
C GLY A 86 -13.89 7.55 -13.82
N THR A 87 -12.94 8.45 -13.65
CA THR A 87 -11.50 8.20 -13.83
C THR A 87 -10.81 8.10 -12.47
N TYR A 88 -9.84 7.20 -12.34
CA TYR A 88 -9.09 7.00 -11.09
C TYR A 88 -7.68 7.56 -11.21
N TYR A 89 -7.22 8.14 -10.11
CA TYR A 89 -5.90 8.74 -10.02
C TYR A 89 -5.19 8.28 -8.77
N LEU A 90 -3.87 8.14 -8.87
CA LEU A 90 -2.98 8.04 -7.73
C LEU A 90 -2.35 9.42 -7.49
N GLN A 91 -2.52 9.94 -6.28
CA GLN A 91 -1.88 11.19 -5.84
C GLN A 91 -0.80 10.87 -4.80
N VAL A 92 0.47 11.16 -5.12
CA VAL A 92 1.63 10.94 -4.26
C VAL A 92 2.48 12.22 -4.26
N ASN A 93 2.87 12.72 -3.08
CA ASN A 93 3.71 13.93 -2.94
C ASN A 93 3.21 15.14 -3.74
N GLY A 94 1.89 15.33 -3.81
CA GLY A 94 1.24 16.42 -4.57
C GLY A 94 1.17 16.22 -6.08
N VAL A 95 1.76 15.14 -6.63
CA VAL A 95 1.65 14.77 -8.04
C VAL A 95 0.50 13.80 -8.23
N GLN A 96 -0.46 14.17 -9.08
CA GLN A 96 -1.58 13.32 -9.46
C GLN A 96 -1.31 12.67 -10.83
N LYS A 97 -1.47 11.35 -10.91
CA LYS A 97 -1.35 10.58 -12.15
C LYS A 97 -2.55 9.68 -12.33
N GLU A 98 -3.07 9.65 -13.55
CA GLU A 98 -4.15 8.73 -13.91
C GLU A 98 -3.68 7.29 -13.75
N ILE A 99 -4.56 6.44 -13.23
CA ILE A 99 -4.39 4.99 -13.22
C ILE A 99 -5.00 4.47 -14.52
N SER A 100 -4.14 4.13 -15.48
CA SER A 100 -4.56 3.74 -16.83
C SER A 100 -4.16 2.30 -17.14
N GLY A 101 -5.06 1.51 -17.72
CA GLY A 101 -4.81 0.10 -17.99
C GLY A 101 -4.36 -0.68 -16.75
N TYR A 102 -5.03 -0.45 -15.62
CA TYR A 102 -4.69 -1.00 -14.29
C TYR A 102 -3.36 -0.51 -13.69
N THR A 103 -2.60 0.34 -14.38
CA THR A 103 -1.26 0.76 -13.96
C THR A 103 -1.31 2.06 -13.18
N ALA A 104 -0.91 2.02 -11.92
CA ALA A 104 -0.69 3.20 -11.09
C ALA A 104 0.80 3.58 -11.11
N THR A 105 1.10 4.88 -11.14
CA THR A 105 2.47 5.40 -11.21
C THR A 105 2.72 6.38 -10.07
N ALA A 106 3.75 6.10 -9.27
CA ALA A 106 4.25 7.00 -8.24
C ALA A 106 5.64 7.53 -8.59
N PHE A 107 5.85 8.82 -8.31
CA PHE A 107 7.15 9.46 -8.40
C PHE A 107 7.63 9.76 -6.98
N ILE A 108 8.66 9.03 -6.54
CA ILE A 108 9.20 9.17 -5.19
C ILE A 108 10.64 9.65 -5.29
N LYS A 109 10.92 10.76 -4.61
CA LYS A 109 12.23 11.37 -4.54
C LYS A 109 12.92 10.95 -3.25
N LEU A 110 14.08 10.33 -3.37
CA LEU A 110 14.93 9.95 -2.23
C LEU A 110 16.12 10.90 -2.15
N SER A 111 16.53 11.27 -0.94
CA SER A 111 17.87 11.83 -0.73
C SER A 111 18.95 10.78 -1.02
N ASN A 112 20.19 11.20 -1.25
CA ASN A 112 21.32 10.26 -1.41
C ASN A 112 21.48 9.31 -0.21
N VAL A 113 21.25 9.80 1.02
CA VAL A 113 21.30 8.97 2.24
C VAL A 113 20.19 7.92 2.22
N GLN A 114 18.96 8.30 1.85
CA GLN A 114 17.84 7.35 1.75
C GLN A 114 18.07 6.34 0.62
N ASN A 115 18.53 6.80 -0.55
CA ASN A 115 18.83 5.92 -1.68
C ASN A 115 19.95 4.91 -1.33
N ALA A 116 20.97 5.32 -0.58
CA ALA A 116 22.02 4.42 -0.12
C ALA A 116 21.55 3.49 1.01
N GLY A 117 20.62 3.95 1.85
CA GLY A 117 20.18 3.22 3.04
C GLY A 117 19.09 2.17 2.82
N PHE A 118 18.29 2.27 1.75
CA PHE A 118 17.24 1.28 1.50
C PHE A 118 17.76 0.06 0.73
N HIS A 119 17.27 -1.11 1.12
CA HIS A 119 17.52 -2.38 0.43
C HIS A 119 16.22 -2.97 -0.12
N TYR A 120 15.09 -2.69 0.54
CA TYR A 120 13.78 -3.17 0.18
C TYR A 120 12.82 -2.01 -0.04
N LEU A 121 11.97 -2.13 -1.05
CA LEU A 121 10.73 -1.38 -1.18
C LEU A 121 9.57 -2.38 -1.06
N THR A 122 8.73 -2.20 -0.06
CA THR A 122 7.44 -2.89 0.06
C THR A 122 6.35 -1.98 -0.49
N VAL A 123 5.52 -2.50 -1.40
CA VAL A 123 4.32 -1.83 -1.93
C VAL A 123 3.08 -2.64 -1.61
N PHE A 124 2.03 -1.97 -1.15
CA PHE A 124 0.70 -2.57 -0.92
C PHE A 124 -0.38 -1.49 -1.01
N ALA A 125 -1.63 -1.91 -1.18
CA ALA A 125 -2.77 -1.00 -1.19
C ALA A 125 -3.71 -1.27 -0.01
N GLU A 126 -4.54 -0.28 0.31
CA GLU A 126 -5.64 -0.37 1.26
C GLU A 126 -6.93 -0.03 0.53
N ASP A 127 -7.98 -0.81 0.79
CA ASP A 127 -9.32 -0.56 0.27
C ASP A 127 -10.11 0.45 1.13
N ASN A 128 -11.28 0.85 0.64
CA ASN A 128 -12.16 1.80 1.33
C ASN A 128 -12.69 1.30 2.70
N ASN A 129 -12.50 0.03 3.05
CA ASN A 129 -12.86 -0.54 4.35
C ASN A 129 -11.64 -0.65 5.29
N GLY A 130 -10.46 -0.23 4.86
CA GLY A 130 -9.22 -0.31 5.65
C GLY A 130 -8.52 -1.67 5.58
N LEU A 131 -8.95 -2.58 4.69
CA LEU A 131 -8.28 -3.87 4.49
C LEU A 131 -7.10 -3.68 3.54
N ILE A 132 -5.97 -4.31 3.87
CA ILE A 132 -4.74 -4.24 3.07
C ILE A 132 -4.63 -5.42 2.10
N THR A 133 -4.03 -5.16 0.93
CA THR A 133 -3.67 -6.20 -0.04
C THR A 133 -2.48 -7.02 0.45
N ASP A 134 -2.20 -8.11 -0.26
CA ASP A 134 -0.86 -8.69 -0.26
C ASP A 134 0.19 -7.66 -0.66
N LYS A 135 1.42 -7.90 -0.22
CA LYS A 135 2.56 -6.98 -0.40
C LYS A 135 3.44 -7.47 -1.55
N LEU A 136 3.88 -6.54 -2.37
CA LEU A 136 4.91 -6.77 -3.38
C LEU A 136 6.22 -6.13 -2.96
N TYR A 137 7.32 -6.76 -3.36
CA TYR A 137 8.66 -6.39 -2.91
C TYR A 137 9.56 -6.12 -4.09
N PHE A 138 10.30 -5.02 -4.01
CA PHE A 138 11.47 -4.78 -4.83
C PHE A 138 12.72 -4.83 -3.95
N HIS A 139 13.70 -5.62 -4.35
CA HIS A 139 15.03 -5.63 -3.76
C HIS A 139 15.98 -4.89 -4.70
N LYS A 140 16.71 -3.93 -4.16
CA LYS A 140 17.66 -3.12 -4.92
C LYS A 140 18.90 -3.90 -5.37
#